data_AF-A0AB39NB61-F1
#
_entry.id   AF-A0AB39NB61-F1
#
_cell.length_a   1.000
_cell.length_b   1.000
_cell.length_c   1.000
_cell.angle_alpha   90.00
_cell.angle_beta   90.00
_cell.angle_gamma   90.00
#
_symmetry.space_group_name_H-M   'P 1'
#
loop_
_entity.id
_entity.type
_entity.pdbx_description
1 polymer ?
#
loop_
_entity_poly.entity_id
_entity_poly.type
_entity_poly.pdbx_seq_one_letter_code
_entity_poly.pdbx_strand_id
1 'polypeptide(L)'
;MRDADFTETDLREANLRKAEAHGAVFHRADLRMADLRGTDLSTASLVEARLTGALASTHTRWLADFDHTAAGVADTDDPGPEPSPLLQPPGMTWQAPPLRSTP
;
A
#
# COMPACT_ATOMS: atom_id res chain seq x y z
N MET A 1 3.35 16.72 -0.43
CA MET A 1 4.70 17.31 -0.53
C MET A 1 5.18 17.13 -1.96
N ARG A 2 4.98 18.15 -2.80
CA ARG A 2 5.52 18.18 -4.16
C ARG A 2 7.00 18.53 -4.06
N ASP A 3 7.87 17.73 -4.68
CA ASP A 3 9.31 18.01 -4.83
C ASP A 3 10.10 18.08 -3.50
N ALA A 4 9.75 17.23 -2.53
CA ALA A 4 10.54 17.10 -1.31
C ALA A 4 11.76 16.20 -1.53
N ASP A 5 12.92 16.66 -1.08
CA ASP A 5 14.17 15.90 -1.11
C ASP A 5 14.41 15.23 0.26
N PHE A 6 14.37 13.90 0.26
CA PHE A 6 14.63 13.01 1.39
C PHE A 6 15.85 12.11 1.13
N THR A 7 16.77 12.57 0.27
CA THR A 7 17.99 11.82 -0.02
C THR A 7 18.75 11.49 1.27
N GLU A 8 19.12 10.23 1.46
CA GLU A 8 19.83 9.70 2.63
C GLU A 8 19.15 9.98 3.98
N THR A 9 17.85 10.25 3.98
CA THR A 9 17.08 10.51 5.20
C THR A 9 16.62 9.21 5.86
N ASP A 10 16.69 9.17 7.18
CA ASP A 10 16.14 8.10 8.00
C ASP A 10 14.64 8.32 8.24
N LEU A 11 13.81 7.53 7.55
CA LEU A 11 12.35 7.54 7.61
C LEU A 11 11.82 6.18 8.10
N ARG A 12 12.62 5.46 8.89
CA ARG A 12 12.22 4.17 9.45
C ARG A 12 10.99 4.35 10.34
N GLU A 13 10.02 3.46 10.18
CA GLU A 13 8.75 3.51 10.93
C GLU A 13 7.98 4.84 10.76
N ALA A 14 8.32 5.65 9.76
CA ALA A 14 7.62 6.89 9.49
C ALA A 14 6.18 6.63 9.04
N ASN A 15 5.26 7.45 9.54
CA ASN A 15 3.87 7.39 9.12
C ASN A 15 3.66 8.32 7.92
N LEU A 16 3.63 7.74 6.73
CA LEU A 16 3.41 8.42 5.45
C LEU A 16 2.03 8.10 4.87
N ARG A 17 1.13 7.54 5.67
CA ARG A 17 -0.20 7.11 5.23
C ARG A 17 -0.97 8.26 4.59
N LYS A 18 -1.50 8.03 3.38
CA LYS A 18 -2.18 9.06 2.55
C LYS A 18 -1.34 10.31 2.27
N ALA A 19 -0.01 10.21 2.36
CA ALA A 19 0.85 11.31 1.97
C ALA A 19 0.84 11.48 0.44
N GLU A 20 0.79 12.72 0.00
CA GLU A 20 1.03 13.09 -1.38
C GLU A 20 2.54 13.18 -1.59
N ALA A 21 3.19 12.08 -1.99
CA ALA A 21 4.63 12.02 -2.22
C ALA A 21 4.99 11.98 -3.72
N HIS A 22 4.05 12.39 -4.58
CA HIS A 22 4.29 12.44 -6.02
C HIS A 22 5.39 13.46 -6.34
N GLY A 23 6.45 13.00 -6.99
CA GLY A 23 7.61 13.84 -7.34
C GLY A 23 8.62 14.00 -6.21
N ALA A 24 8.42 13.36 -5.06
CA ALA A 24 9.41 13.37 -3.99
C ALA A 24 10.62 12.50 -4.33
N VAL A 25 11.78 12.88 -3.81
CA VAL A 25 13.06 12.19 -4.01
C VAL A 25 13.45 11.47 -2.73
N PHE A 26 13.57 10.15 -2.79
CA PHE A 26 13.91 9.28 -1.65
C PHE A 26 15.22 8.52 -1.91
N HIS A 27 16.17 9.15 -2.60
CA HIS A 27 17.41 8.50 -2.99
C HIS A 27 18.17 8.00 -1.76
N ARG A 28 18.48 6.70 -1.68
CA ARG A 28 19.15 6.09 -0.51
C ARG A 28 18.44 6.34 0.83
N ALA A 29 17.17 6.73 0.81
CA ALA A 29 16.39 6.93 2.03
C ALA A 29 16.09 5.58 2.68
N ASP A 30 16.01 5.58 4.01
CA ASP A 30 15.66 4.40 4.79
C ASP A 30 14.17 4.45 5.16
N LEU A 31 13.33 3.72 4.42
CA LEU A 31 11.88 3.62 4.60
C LEU A 31 11.48 2.26 5.21
N ARG A 32 12.41 1.57 5.88
CA ARG A 32 12.11 0.26 6.48
C ARG A 32 11.00 0.38 7.52
N MET A 33 10.03 -0.53 7.49
CA MET A 33 8.87 -0.54 8.38
C MET A 33 7.99 0.73 8.30
N ALA A 34 8.18 1.60 7.30
CA ALA A 34 7.36 2.80 7.13
C ALA A 34 5.94 2.44 6.68
N ASP A 35 4.96 3.23 7.10
CA ASP A 35 3.56 3.06 6.71
C ASP A 35 3.27 3.90 5.46
N LEU A 36 3.22 3.24 4.30
CA LEU A 36 3.00 3.86 2.99
C LEU A 36 1.55 3.68 2.51
N ARG A 37 0.63 3.20 3.36
CA ARG A 37 -0.73 2.85 2.92
C ARG A 37 -1.47 4.06 2.34
N GLY A 38 -1.90 3.94 1.08
CA GLY A 38 -2.62 5.01 0.39
C GLY A 38 -1.75 6.20 -0.02
N THR A 39 -0.43 6.05 0.01
CA THR A 39 0.53 7.06 -0.47
C THR A 39 0.58 7.05 -1.99
N ASP A 40 0.68 8.22 -2.61
CA ASP A 40 0.92 8.33 -4.04
C ASP A 40 2.43 8.52 -4.30
N LEU A 41 3.08 7.48 -4.83
CA LEU A 41 4.49 7.42 -5.21
C LEU A 41 4.66 7.33 -6.74
N SER A 42 3.61 7.53 -7.54
CA SER A 42 3.67 7.24 -8.98
C SER A 42 4.70 8.02 -9.78
N THR A 43 5.11 9.19 -9.29
CA THR A 43 6.18 9.99 -9.88
C THR A 43 7.33 10.24 -8.90
N ALA A 44 7.39 9.50 -7.79
CA ALA A 44 8.45 9.63 -6.80
C ALA A 44 9.72 8.89 -7.26
N SER A 45 10.88 9.30 -6.77
CA SER A 45 12.16 8.67 -7.11
C SER A 45 12.70 7.86 -5.94
N LEU A 46 12.65 6.52 -6.05
CA LEU A 46 13.04 5.57 -4.99
C LEU A 46 14.39 4.89 -5.26
N VAL A 47 15.28 5.51 -6.04
CA VAL A 47 16.57 4.90 -6.43
C VAL A 47 17.40 4.59 -5.17
N GLU A 48 17.84 3.34 -5.04
CA GLU A 48 18.58 2.83 -3.87
C GLU A 48 17.84 2.98 -2.51
N ALA A 49 16.53 3.28 -2.51
CA ALA A 49 15.76 3.39 -1.28
C ALA A 49 15.53 2.02 -0.62
N ARG A 50 15.51 1.98 0.71
CA ARG A 50 15.27 0.74 1.47
C ARG A 50 13.83 0.70 1.96
N LEU A 51 13.01 -0.16 1.37
CA LEU A 51 11.58 -0.29 1.70
C LEU A 51 11.24 -1.61 2.42
N THR A 52 12.25 -2.32 2.92
CA THR A 52 12.07 -3.63 3.54
C THR A 52 11.13 -3.55 4.75
N GLY A 53 10.04 -4.32 4.72
CA GLY A 53 9.01 -4.33 5.76
C GLY A 53 8.08 -3.11 5.74
N ALA A 54 8.19 -2.21 4.76
CA ALA A 54 7.26 -1.10 4.61
C ALA A 54 5.85 -1.64 4.32
N LEU A 55 4.83 -0.97 4.84
CA LEU A 55 3.44 -1.39 4.70
C LEU A 55 2.77 -0.71 3.51
N ALA A 56 2.26 -1.51 2.59
CA ALA A 56 1.47 -1.06 1.46
C ALA A 56 0.03 -1.57 1.54
N SER A 57 -0.81 -1.04 0.67
CA SER A 57 -2.20 -1.47 0.46
C SER A 57 -2.56 -1.15 -0.98
N THR A 58 -3.67 -1.70 -1.48
CA THR A 58 -4.20 -1.47 -2.84
C THR A 58 -4.36 0.00 -3.22
N HIS A 59 -4.52 0.88 -2.23
CA HIS A 59 -4.61 2.33 -2.44
C HIS A 59 -3.26 3.02 -2.66
N THR A 60 -2.16 2.30 -2.46
CA THR A 60 -0.79 2.83 -2.57
C THR A 60 -0.39 2.79 -4.03
N ARG A 61 -0.08 3.97 -4.58
CA ARG A 61 0.23 4.10 -6.00
C ARG A 61 1.74 4.03 -6.18
N TRP A 62 2.21 2.96 -6.81
CA TRP A 62 3.63 2.78 -7.12
C TRP A 62 3.97 3.37 -8.49
N LEU A 63 5.27 3.46 -8.81
CA LEU A 63 5.70 3.71 -10.19
C LEU A 63 5.34 2.50 -11.05
N ALA A 64 5.02 2.73 -12.33
CA ALA A 64 4.61 1.67 -13.25
C ALA A 64 5.66 0.54 -13.40
N ASP A 65 6.94 0.88 -13.31
CA ASP A 65 8.08 -0.05 -13.46
C ASP A 65 8.70 -0.47 -12.12
N PHE A 66 8.07 -0.16 -10.98
CA PHE A 66 8.65 -0.44 -9.66
C PHE A 66 8.10 -1.72 -9.02
N ASP A 67 8.99 -2.67 -8.77
CA ASP A 67 8.67 -3.95 -8.15
C ASP A 67 8.75 -3.84 -6.61
N HIS A 68 7.65 -3.41 -6.00
CA HIS A 68 7.54 -3.21 -4.55
C HIS A 68 7.68 -4.53 -3.77
N THR A 69 7.23 -5.65 -4.35
CA THR A 69 7.42 -6.99 -3.78
C THR A 69 8.90 -7.35 -3.71
N ALA A 70 9.66 -7.12 -4.78
CA ALA A 70 11.11 -7.34 -4.78
C ALA A 70 11.85 -6.42 -3.79
N ALA A 71 11.32 -5.22 -3.53
CA ALA A 71 11.85 -4.31 -2.52
C ALA A 71 11.59 -4.78 -1.07
N GLY A 72 10.80 -5.83 -0.88
CA GLY A 72 10.44 -6.39 0.44
C GLY A 72 9.33 -5.60 1.14
N VAL A 73 8.48 -4.91 0.38
CA VAL A 73 7.29 -4.23 0.90
C VAL A 73 6.24 -5.28 1.26
N ALA A 74 5.65 -5.15 2.44
CA ALA A 74 4.55 -5.99 2.90
C ALA A 74 3.23 -5.34 2.49
N ASP A 75 2.49 -5.98 1.59
CA ASP A 75 1.13 -5.58 1.30
C ASP A 75 0.21 -6.05 2.44
N THR A 76 -0.49 -5.11 3.06
CA THR A 76 -1.44 -5.35 4.15
C THR A 76 -2.88 -5.53 3.68
N ASP A 77 -3.10 -5.28 2.40
CA ASP A 77 -4.37 -5.44 1.70
C ASP A 77 -4.44 -6.78 0.97
N ASP A 78 -3.45 -7.67 1.15
CA ASP A 78 -3.58 -9.09 0.87
C ASP A 78 -4.51 -9.68 1.93
N PRO A 79 -5.81 -9.91 1.64
CA PRO A 79 -6.57 -10.84 2.45
C PRO A 79 -5.90 -12.18 2.18
N GLY A 80 -5.01 -12.62 3.08
CA GLY A 80 -4.43 -13.96 2.99
C GLY A 80 -5.50 -14.97 2.59
N PRO A 81 -5.15 -15.94 1.73
CA PRO A 81 -6.01 -16.51 0.70
C PRO A 81 -7.48 -16.50 1.13
N GLU A 82 -8.30 -15.63 0.50
CA GLU A 82 -9.76 -15.64 0.64
C GLU A 82 -10.22 -17.09 0.83
N PRO A 83 -10.89 -17.44 1.95
CA PRO A 83 -11.35 -18.80 2.14
C PRO A 83 -12.21 -19.12 0.93
N SER A 84 -11.71 -20.04 0.10
CA SER A 84 -12.34 -20.46 -1.14
C SER A 84 -13.85 -20.62 -0.89
N PRO A 85 -14.74 -20.03 -1.70
CA PRO A 85 -16.18 -20.25 -1.57
C PRO A 85 -16.52 -21.66 -2.08
N LEU A 86 -15.96 -22.70 -1.47
CA LEU A 86 -16.15 -24.10 -1.85
C LEU A 86 -16.40 -24.96 -0.61
N LEU A 87 -17.44 -24.59 0.16
CA LEU A 87 -18.36 -25.58 0.72
C LEU A 87 -19.68 -24.89 1.06
N GLN A 88 -20.46 -24.51 0.04
CA GLN A 88 -21.87 -24.22 0.25
C GLN A 88 -22.60 -25.57 0.40
N PRO A 89 -23.13 -25.94 1.59
CA PRO A 89 -24.03 -27.08 1.67
C PRO A 89 -25.28 -26.78 0.83
N PRO A 90 -25.78 -27.72 0.01
CA PRO A 90 -26.96 -27.47 -0.80
C PRO A 90 -28.17 -27.23 0.12
N GLY A 91 -28.73 -26.02 0.11
CA GLY A 91 -30.01 -25.72 0.75
C GLY A 91 -30.13 -24.41 1.53
N MET A 92 -29.06 -23.63 1.72
CA MET A 92 -29.12 -22.39 2.51
C MET A 92 -28.94 -21.14 1.63
N THR A 93 -30.04 -20.47 1.30
CA THR A 93 -30.02 -19.19 0.60
C THR A 93 -29.62 -18.07 1.57
N TRP A 94 -28.40 -17.55 1.45
CA TRP A 94 -28.03 -16.31 2.14
C TRP A 94 -28.72 -15.13 1.43
N GLN A 95 -29.79 -14.62 2.04
CA GLN A 95 -30.38 -13.36 1.61
C GLN A 95 -29.46 -12.20 2.02
N ALA A 96 -28.98 -11.47 1.02
CA ALA A 96 -28.33 -10.17 1.24
C ALA A 96 -29.32 -9.20 1.93
N PRO A 97 -28.87 -8.37 2.88
CA PRO A 97 -29.76 -7.42 3.54
C PRO A 97 -30.25 -6.37 2.53
N PRO A 98 -31.55 -5.97 2.55
CA PRO A 98 -32.06 -4.98 1.62
C PRO A 98 -31.43 -3.62 1.91
N LEU A 99 -30.89 -2.98 0.87
CA LEU A 99 -30.46 -1.59 0.92
C LEU A 99 -31.68 -0.73 1.32
N ARG A 100 -31.66 -0.21 2.55
CA ARG A 100 -32.62 0.79 3.02
C ARG A 100 -32.50 2.04 2.15
N SER A 101 -33.46 2.24 1.26
CA SER A 101 -33.82 3.56 0.77
C SER A 101 -35.11 3.98 1.47
N THR A 102 -34.93 4.76 2.54
CA THR A 102 -35.95 5.66 3.10
C THR A 102 -35.75 7.05 2.51
N PRO A 103 -36.74 7.98 2.60
CA PRO A 103 -38.14 7.81 2.98
C PRO A 103 -39.14 7.87 1.81
#